data_AF-A0A6A5Q9A4-F1
#
_entry.id   AF-A0A6A5Q9A4-F1
#
_cell.length_a   1.000
_cell.length_b   1.000
_cell.length_c   1.000
_cell.angle_alpha   90.00
_cell.angle_beta   90.00
_cell.angle_gamma   90.00
#
_symmetry.space_group_name_H-M   'P 1'
#
loop_
_entity.id
_entity.type
_entity.pdbx_description
1 polymer ?
#
loop_
_entity_poly.entity_id
_entity_poly.type
_entity_poly.pdbx_seq_one_letter_code
_entity_poly.pdbx_strand_id
1 'polypeptide(L)'
;MPPLNPQNILSAAHIAPEFFALRPDYRALVLIAVNIPPSHSDAQSEAYLCAAEQAAKSALASTPMNQTPHVLTWRDTYKAFGAKPKKTLNSLEALLKRVDVGLAAGE
;
A
#
# COMPACT_ATOMS: atom_id res chain seq x y z
N MET A 1 -16.84 -3.69 24.54
CA MET A 1 -15.47 -3.97 24.06
C MET A 1 -14.52 -3.16 24.93
N PRO A 2 -13.51 -3.74 25.57
CA PRO A 2 -12.54 -2.93 26.32
C PRO A 2 -11.87 -1.92 25.36
N PRO A 3 -11.47 -0.74 25.85
CA PRO A 3 -10.78 0.23 25.01
C PRO A 3 -9.52 -0.41 24.42
N LEU A 4 -9.35 -0.28 23.11
CA LEU A 4 -8.14 -0.69 22.42
C LEU A 4 -6.95 0.06 23.03
N ASN A 5 -6.01 -0.66 23.63
CA ASN A 5 -4.73 -0.09 24.05
C ASN A 5 -3.76 -0.17 22.86
N PRO A 6 -3.35 0.96 22.26
CA PRO A 6 -2.42 0.97 21.12
C PRO A 6 -1.14 0.19 21.39
N GLN A 7 -0.62 0.27 22.61
CA GLN A 7 0.61 -0.41 22.98
C GLN A 7 0.47 -1.94 22.93
N ASN A 8 -0.70 -2.48 23.29
CA ASN A 8 -0.94 -3.92 23.23
C ASN A 8 -0.99 -4.40 21.77
N ILE A 9 -1.57 -3.60 20.86
CA ILE A 9 -1.63 -3.92 19.43
C ILE A 9 -0.21 -3.92 18.83
N LEU A 10 0.57 -2.88 19.11
CA LEU A 10 1.97 -2.80 18.65
C LEU A 10 2.81 -3.95 19.20
N SER A 11 2.66 -4.28 20.49
CA SER A 11 3.41 -5.35 21.13
C SER A 11 3.02 -6.75 20.63
N ALA A 12 1.80 -6.92 20.13
CA ALA A 12 1.33 -8.16 19.52
C ALA A 12 1.68 -8.29 18.03
N ALA A 13 2.06 -7.19 17.37
CA ALA A 13 2.47 -7.20 15.97
C ALA A 13 3.77 -7.99 15.83
N HIS A 14 3.72 -9.04 15.00
CA HIS A 14 4.88 -9.87 14.72
C HIS A 14 4.90 -10.21 13.23
N ILE A 15 6.11 -10.41 12.72
CA ILE A 15 6.36 -10.96 11.39
C ILE A 15 6.89 -12.36 11.61
N ALA A 16 6.31 -13.33 10.91
CA ALA A 16 6.74 -14.72 11.02
C ALA A 16 8.24 -14.84 10.65
N PRO A 17 9.08 -15.51 11.46
CA PRO A 17 10.54 -15.55 11.25
C PRO A 17 10.97 -16.04 9.86
N GLU A 18 10.23 -16.99 9.29
CA GLU A 18 10.41 -17.52 7.94
C GLU A 18 10.36 -16.44 6.85
N PHE A 19 9.70 -15.31 7.11
CA PHE A 19 9.68 -14.18 6.20
C PHE A 19 11.07 -13.58 6.01
N PHE A 20 11.86 -13.47 7.08
CA PHE A 20 13.22 -12.92 7.01
C PHE A 20 14.21 -13.89 6.36
N ALA A 21 13.93 -15.20 6.40
CA ALA A 21 14.69 -16.17 5.61
C ALA A 21 14.47 -15.98 4.10
N LEU A 22 13.25 -15.63 3.70
CA LEU A 22 12.91 -15.34 2.30
C LEU A 22 13.34 -13.93 1.85
N ARG A 23 13.23 -12.93 2.74
CA ARG A 23 13.50 -11.52 2.47
C ARG A 23 14.25 -10.86 3.63
N PRO A 24 15.58 -11.07 3.73
CA PRO A 24 16.40 -10.46 4.78
C PRO A 24 16.48 -8.92 4.69
N ASP A 25 16.19 -8.38 3.51
CA ASP A 25 16.11 -6.96 3.21
C ASP A 25 14.75 -6.34 3.59
N TYR A 26 13.75 -7.13 3.99
CA TYR A 26 12.44 -6.61 4.37
C TYR A 26 12.53 -5.71 5.60
N ARG A 27 11.80 -4.60 5.55
CA ARG A 27 11.64 -3.66 6.67
C ARG A 27 10.15 -3.32 6.78
N ALA A 28 9.65 -3.30 7.99
CA ALA A 28 8.28 -2.90 8.30
C ALA A 28 8.30 -1.83 9.39
N LEU A 29 7.38 -0.88 9.29
CA LEU A 29 7.08 0.10 10.31
C LEU A 29 5.59 0.01 10.61
N VAL A 30 5.24 -0.21 11.89
CA VAL A 30 3.86 -0.22 12.35
C VAL A 30 3.65 1.04 13.18
N LEU A 31 2.62 1.81 12.85
CA LEU A 31 2.24 3.03 13.53
C LEU A 31 0.76 2.94 13.89
N ILE A 32 0.39 3.50 15.05
CA ILE A 32 -1.00 3.68 15.43
C ILE A 32 -1.23 5.17 15.62
N ALA A 33 -2.17 5.71 14.85
CA ALA A 33 -2.69 7.04 15.05
C ALA A 33 -4.01 6.94 15.81
N VAL A 34 -4.11 7.64 16.93
CA VAL A 34 -5.29 7.67 17.81
C VAL A 34 -5.87 9.06 17.87
N ASN A 35 -7.12 9.16 18.33
CA ASN A 35 -7.82 10.43 18.50
C ASN A 35 -7.90 11.26 17.20
N ILE A 36 -8.00 10.58 16.05
CA ILE A 36 -8.30 11.22 14.77
C ILE A 36 -9.80 11.52 14.75
N PRO A 37 -10.24 12.79 14.77
CA PRO A 37 -11.65 13.12 14.67
C PRO A 37 -12.17 12.74 13.28
N PRO A 38 -13.39 12.19 13.16
CA PRO A 38 -14.00 11.99 11.85
C PRO A 38 -14.27 13.35 11.21
N SER A 39 -13.89 13.50 9.95
CA SER A 39 -14.25 14.67 9.13
C SER A 39 -14.67 14.22 7.74
N HIS A 40 -15.47 15.04 7.08
CA HIS A 40 -15.69 14.90 5.66
C HIS A 40 -14.41 15.20 4.89
N SER A 41 -14.31 14.70 3.66
CA SER A 41 -13.29 15.15 2.73
C SER A 41 -13.45 16.66 2.48
N ASP A 42 -12.33 17.36 2.44
CA ASP A 42 -12.22 18.79 2.17
C ASP A 42 -11.21 19.07 1.05
N ALA A 43 -11.06 20.34 0.69
CA ALA A 43 -10.14 20.77 -0.36
C ALA A 43 -8.66 20.40 -0.06
N GLN A 44 -8.27 20.32 1.21
CA GLN A 44 -6.89 19.96 1.58
C GLN A 44 -6.65 18.46 1.38
N SER A 45 -7.58 17.62 1.84
CA SER A 45 -7.52 16.18 1.61
C SER A 45 -7.55 15.82 0.11
N GLU A 46 -8.37 16.53 -0.67
CA GLU A 46 -8.44 16.37 -2.12
C GLU A 46 -7.12 16.77 -2.79
N ALA A 47 -6.51 17.88 -2.35
CA ALA A 47 -5.21 18.30 -2.86
C ALA A 47 -4.11 17.26 -2.62
N TYR A 48 -4.12 16.56 -1.47
CA TYR A 48 -3.19 15.46 -1.22
C TYR A 48 -3.41 14.28 -2.16
N LEU A 49 -4.66 13.92 -2.45
CA LEU A 49 -4.99 12.84 -3.39
C LEU A 49 -4.57 13.21 -4.82
N CYS A 50 -4.96 14.40 -5.29
CA CYS A 50 -4.57 14.92 -6.61
C CYS A 50 -3.06 14.97 -6.80
N ALA A 51 -2.30 15.40 -5.79
CA ALA A 51 -0.84 15.42 -5.84
C ALA A 51 -0.24 14.00 -5.96
N ALA A 52 -0.78 13.04 -5.20
CA ALA A 52 -0.35 11.65 -5.26
C ALA A 52 -0.68 11.01 -6.63
N GLU A 53 -1.87 11.26 -7.17
CA GLU A 53 -2.26 10.80 -8.50
C GLU A 53 -1.38 11.39 -9.59
N GLN A 54 -1.10 12.69 -9.53
CA GLN A 54 -0.24 13.36 -10.51
C GLN A 54 1.17 12.78 -10.49
N ALA A 55 1.73 12.54 -9.30
CA ALA A 55 3.05 11.91 -9.17
C ALA A 55 3.06 10.49 -9.78
N ALA A 56 2.00 9.70 -9.54
CA ALA A 56 1.86 8.38 -10.13
C ALA A 56 1.70 8.43 -11.66
N LYS A 57 0.89 9.35 -12.20
CA LYS A 57 0.73 9.59 -13.65
C LYS A 57 2.05 9.96 -14.30
N SER A 58 2.80 10.90 -13.71
CA SER A 58 4.12 11.30 -14.22
C SER A 58 5.13 10.15 -14.24
N ALA A 59 5.13 9.32 -13.19
CA ALA A 59 5.99 8.14 -13.14
C ALA A 59 5.61 7.12 -14.24
N LEU A 60 4.32 6.85 -14.42
CA LEU A 60 3.81 5.89 -15.41
C LEU A 60 3.97 6.35 -16.86
N ALA A 61 3.94 7.67 -17.11
CA ALA A 61 4.22 8.24 -18.43
C ALA A 61 5.68 7.98 -18.87
N SER A 62 6.60 7.91 -17.90
CA SER A 62 8.03 7.69 -18.17
C SER A 62 8.43 6.22 -18.14
N THR A 63 7.73 5.40 -17.35
CA THR A 63 8.05 3.97 -17.17
C THR A 63 6.78 3.16 -17.05
N PRO A 64 6.52 2.19 -17.95
CA PRO A 64 5.39 1.29 -17.82
C PRO A 64 5.32 0.64 -16.44
N MET A 65 4.11 0.47 -15.90
CA MET A 65 3.89 -0.09 -14.56
C MET A 65 4.65 -1.40 -14.30
N ASN A 66 4.71 -2.30 -15.30
CA ASN A 66 5.39 -3.59 -15.20
C ASN A 66 6.93 -3.48 -15.26
N GLN A 67 7.47 -2.30 -15.49
CA GLN A 67 8.90 -1.97 -15.50
C GLN A 67 9.29 -1.03 -14.36
N THR A 68 8.33 -0.52 -13.57
CA THR A 68 8.61 0.32 -12.41
C THR A 68 9.40 -0.49 -11.35
N PRO A 69 10.57 -0.03 -10.88
CA PRO A 69 11.43 -0.79 -9.96
C PRO A 69 10.70 -1.25 -8.68
N HIS A 70 9.86 -0.40 -8.09
CA HIS A 70 9.08 -0.75 -6.90
C HIS A 70 8.05 -1.86 -7.19
N VAL A 71 7.39 -1.82 -8.36
CA VAL A 71 6.42 -2.86 -8.77
C VAL A 71 7.13 -4.20 -9.01
N LEU A 72 8.28 -4.18 -9.67
CA LEU A 72 9.11 -5.37 -9.89
C LEU A 72 9.52 -6.00 -8.55
N THR A 73 10.00 -5.18 -7.61
CA THR A 73 10.38 -5.63 -6.26
C THR A 73 9.23 -6.36 -5.59
N TRP A 74 8.02 -5.78 -5.60
CA TRP A 74 6.84 -6.42 -5.03
C TRP A 74 6.49 -7.72 -5.74
N ARG A 75 6.43 -7.73 -7.07
CA ARG A 75 6.11 -8.94 -7.85
C ARG A 75 7.07 -10.07 -7.54
N ASP A 76 8.36 -9.78 -7.39
CA ASP A 76 9.37 -10.78 -7.06
C ASP A 76 9.21 -11.28 -5.61
N THR A 77 8.87 -10.40 -4.65
CA THR A 77 8.47 -10.82 -3.29
C THR A 77 7.29 -11.79 -3.34
N TYR A 78 6.20 -11.42 -4.03
CA TYR A 78 4.99 -12.23 -4.11
C TYR A 78 5.22 -13.58 -4.81
N LYS A 79 6.05 -13.61 -5.85
CA LYS A 79 6.47 -14.88 -6.49
C LYS A 79 7.24 -15.77 -5.52
N ALA A 80 8.14 -15.21 -4.70
CA ALA A 80 8.88 -15.97 -3.70
C ALA A 80 7.96 -16.61 -2.65
N PHE A 81 6.80 -16.00 -2.37
CA PHE A 81 5.73 -16.59 -1.55
C PHE A 81 4.87 -17.63 -2.28
N GLY A 82 5.09 -17.87 -3.57
CA GLY A 82 4.26 -18.77 -4.38
C GLY A 82 2.96 -18.15 -4.89
N ALA A 83 2.76 -16.85 -4.69
CA ALA A 83 1.63 -16.15 -5.29
C ALA A 83 1.79 -16.09 -6.82
N LYS A 84 0.66 -15.98 -7.53
CA LYS A 84 0.63 -15.86 -9.00
C LYS A 84 0.25 -14.43 -9.36
N PRO A 85 1.21 -13.51 -9.60
CA PRO A 85 0.93 -12.08 -9.79
C PRO A 85 0.03 -11.78 -10.99
N LYS A 86 -0.06 -12.70 -11.95
CA LYS A 86 -0.97 -12.60 -13.11
C LYS A 86 -2.45 -12.81 -12.75
N LYS A 87 -2.77 -13.49 -11.64
CA LYS A 87 -4.15 -13.73 -11.20
C LYS A 87 -4.62 -12.77 -10.10
N THR A 88 -3.71 -12.27 -9.27
CA THR A 88 -4.04 -11.39 -8.15
C THR A 88 -3.00 -10.27 -8.10
N LEU A 89 -3.41 -9.06 -8.47
CA LEU A 89 -2.58 -7.86 -8.34
C LEU A 89 -2.45 -7.50 -6.86
N ASN A 90 -1.26 -7.09 -6.43
CA ASN A 90 -1.09 -6.47 -5.12
C ASN A 90 -1.74 -5.08 -5.09
N SER A 91 -1.91 -4.51 -3.89
CA SER A 91 -2.55 -3.20 -3.70
C SER A 91 -1.86 -2.08 -4.48
N LEU A 92 -0.53 -2.10 -4.60
CA LEU A 92 0.22 -1.10 -5.38
C LEU A 92 -0.16 -1.13 -6.86
N GLU A 93 -0.09 -2.31 -7.51
CA GLU A 93 -0.48 -2.48 -8.91
C GLU A 93 -1.97 -2.17 -9.14
N ALA A 94 -2.83 -2.56 -8.20
CA ALA A 94 -4.27 -2.27 -8.27
C ALA A 94 -4.58 -0.76 -8.15
N LEU A 95 -3.80 -0.01 -7.38
CA LEU A 95 -3.92 1.45 -7.27
C LEU A 95 -3.36 2.14 -8.51
N LEU A 96 -2.16 1.77 -8.97
CA LEU A 96 -1.54 2.34 -10.17
C LEU A 96 -2.41 2.15 -11.41
N LYS A 97 -3.04 0.98 -11.56
CA LYS A 97 -3.97 0.71 -12.69
C LYS A 97 -5.19 1.64 -12.70
N ARG A 98 -5.58 2.18 -11.54
CA ARG A 98 -6.78 3.03 -11.39
C ARG A 98 -6.45 4.52 -11.36
N VAL A 99 -5.20 4.92 -11.49
CA VAL A 99 -4.78 6.32 -11.33
C VAL A 99 -5.52 7.29 -12.27
N ASP A 100 -5.96 6.83 -13.44
CA ASP A 100 -6.68 7.67 -14.41
C ASP A 100 -8.19 7.74 -14.17
N VAL A 101 -8.77 6.75 -13.49
CA VAL A 101 -10.22 6.60 -13.30
C VAL A 101 -10.64 6.88 -11.85
N GLY A 102 -9.69 6.83 -10.91
CA GLY A 102 -9.95 6.89 -9.48
C GLY A 102 -10.61 5.61 -8.93
N LEU A 103 -11.09 5.68 -7.70
CA LEU A 103 -12.07 4.71 -7.20
C LEU A 103 -13.38 4.97 -7.94
N ALA A 104 -13.95 3.95 -8.57
CA ALA A 104 -15.33 4.04 -9.05
C ALA A 104 -16.20 4.50 -7.88
N ALA A 105 -16.97 5.57 -8.07
CA ALA A 105 -18.00 5.94 -7.11
C ALA A 105 -18.86 4.70 -6.90
N GLY A 106 -18.87 4.18 -5.67
CA GLY A 106 -19.68 3.01 -5.34
C GLY A 106 -21.14 3.28 -5.71
N GLU A 107 -21.77 2.32 -6.39
CA GLU A 107 -23.22 2.18 -6.39
C GLU A 107 -23.73 1.87 -4.99
#